data_AF-A0A175VWE2-F1
#
_entry.id   AF-A0A175VWE2-F1
#
_cell.length_a   1.000
_cell.length_b   1.000
_cell.length_c   1.000
_cell.angle_alpha   90.00
_cell.angle_beta   90.00
_cell.angle_gamma   90.00
#
_symmetry.space_group_name_H-M   'P 1'
#
loop_
_entity.id
_entity.type
_entity.pdbx_description
1 polymer ?
#
loop_
_entity_poly.entity_id
_entity_poly.type
_entity_poly.pdbx_seq_one_letter_code
_entity_poly.pdbx_strand_id
1 'polypeptide(L)'
;MATIGTLERVSAASLSKLLLAAQEIAAAGDPTTVAVIDVRDDDYIGGHIKGSQNVPSRTLDAMLPTLVRQLQDKETVVFHCALSQQRGPGAALRYIRERERLLASGKLDGESSKARIDGKEDRTAAEVGVEQAPAVAEQKVYVLDRGFVGWQEVYGTDERLTEGYRKELWQDGYY
;
A
#
# COMPACT_ATOMS: atom_id res chain seq x y z
N MET A 1 4.66 10.35 18.05
CA MET A 1 3.46 9.78 17.39
C MET A 1 3.16 10.63 16.16
N ALA A 2 2.96 10.02 15.00
CA ALA A 2 2.70 10.76 13.76
C ALA A 2 1.38 11.56 13.84
N THR A 3 1.33 12.71 13.17
CA THR A 3 0.14 13.56 12.99
C THR A 3 0.02 13.93 11.52
N ILE A 4 -1.15 14.43 11.10
CA ILE A 4 -1.35 14.87 9.70
C ILE A 4 -0.29 15.92 9.28
N GLY A 5 0.13 16.81 10.18
CA GLY A 5 1.13 17.83 9.90
C GLY A 5 2.57 17.31 9.86
N THR A 6 2.83 16.10 10.37
CA THR A 6 4.17 15.48 10.38
C THR A 6 4.26 14.28 9.43
N LEU A 7 3.20 13.97 8.68
CA LEU A 7 3.24 12.90 7.68
C LEU A 7 4.16 13.32 6.54
N GLU A 8 5.14 12.48 6.26
CA GLU A 8 6.02 12.70 5.12
C GLU A 8 5.25 12.51 3.81
N ARG A 9 5.63 13.31 2.82
CA ARG A 9 5.00 13.34 1.50
C ARG A 9 6.02 12.99 0.44
N VAL A 10 5.56 12.34 -0.61
CA VAL A 10 6.39 11.97 -1.77
C VAL A 10 5.78 12.56 -3.03
N SER A 11 6.61 13.22 -3.84
CA SER A 11 6.16 13.74 -5.14
C SER A 11 5.95 12.61 -6.15
N ALA A 12 5.13 12.84 -7.17
CA ALA A 12 4.98 11.90 -8.28
C ALA A 12 6.34 11.57 -8.95
N ALA A 13 7.23 12.56 -9.08
CA ALA A 13 8.55 12.37 -9.66
C ALA A 13 9.53 11.57 -8.78
N SER A 14 9.39 11.66 -7.46
CA SER A 14 10.18 10.83 -6.54
C SER A 14 9.64 9.41 -6.52
N LEU A 15 8.32 9.25 -6.48
CA LEU A 15 7.68 7.93 -6.47
C LEU A 15 7.92 7.17 -7.79
N SER A 16 7.87 7.84 -8.96
CA SER A 16 8.14 7.19 -10.24
C SER A 16 9.54 6.56 -10.30
N LYS A 17 10.56 7.26 -9.78
CA LYS A 17 11.92 6.73 -9.68
C LYS A 17 12.00 5.51 -8.76
N LEU A 18 11.33 5.56 -7.60
CA LEU A 18 11.27 4.43 -6.66
C LEU A 18 10.60 3.22 -7.30
N LEU A 19 9.51 3.40 -8.04
CA LEU A 19 8.79 2.32 -8.69
C LEU A 19 9.58 1.69 -9.84
N LEU A 20 10.27 2.49 -10.66
CA LEU A 20 11.12 1.95 -11.73
C LEU A 20 12.28 1.13 -11.15
N ALA A 21 12.94 1.62 -10.09
CA ALA A 21 13.99 0.87 -9.41
C ALA A 21 13.44 -0.43 -8.79
N ALA A 22 12.27 -0.39 -8.16
CA ALA A 22 11.62 -1.58 -7.63
C ALA A 22 11.25 -2.59 -8.73
N GLN A 23 10.89 -2.14 -9.92
CA GLN A 23 10.63 -3.01 -11.07
C GLN A 23 11.90 -3.69 -11.58
N GLU A 24 13.04 -3.00 -11.58
CA GLU A 24 14.34 -3.61 -11.93
C GLU A 24 14.75 -4.70 -10.94
N ILE A 25 14.55 -4.46 -9.64
CA ILE A 25 14.75 -5.44 -8.56
C ILE A 25 13.83 -6.64 -8.75
N ALA A 26 12.53 -6.40 -9.00
CA ALA A 26 11.56 -7.46 -9.25
C ALA A 26 11.91 -8.29 -10.49
N ALA A 27 12.40 -7.65 -11.56
CA ALA A 27 12.84 -8.33 -12.78
C ALA A 27 14.10 -9.18 -12.56
N ALA A 28 14.94 -8.84 -11.58
CA ALA A 28 16.06 -9.67 -11.13
C ALA A 28 15.64 -10.88 -10.26
N GLY A 29 14.35 -10.96 -9.88
CA GLY A 29 13.80 -12.03 -9.04
C GLY A 29 13.82 -11.71 -7.55
N ASP A 30 14.24 -10.52 -7.16
CA ASP A 30 14.30 -10.07 -5.78
C ASP A 30 12.96 -9.45 -5.33
N PRO A 31 12.55 -9.62 -4.06
CA PRO A 31 11.31 -9.05 -3.55
C PRO A 31 11.38 -7.52 -3.50
N THR A 32 10.28 -6.85 -3.87
CA THR A 32 10.18 -5.39 -3.76
C THR A 32 9.98 -4.95 -2.32
N THR A 33 10.67 -3.89 -1.91
CA THR A 33 10.55 -3.29 -0.58
C THR A 33 9.59 -2.10 -0.55
N VAL A 34 8.99 -1.73 -1.69
CA VAL A 34 8.07 -0.61 -1.84
C VAL A 34 6.67 -1.12 -2.14
N ALA A 35 5.66 -0.60 -1.42
CA ALA A 35 4.26 -0.85 -1.68
C ALA A 35 3.49 0.48 -1.83
N VAL A 36 2.52 0.50 -2.73
CA VAL A 36 1.62 1.65 -2.97
C VAL A 36 0.19 1.24 -2.68
N ILE A 37 -0.47 1.95 -1.78
CA ILE A 37 -1.84 1.69 -1.34
C ILE A 37 -2.75 2.81 -1.84
N ASP A 38 -3.66 2.46 -2.75
CA ASP A 38 -4.68 3.35 -3.29
C ASP A 38 -5.97 3.20 -2.47
N VAL A 39 -6.35 4.23 -1.72
CA VAL A 39 -7.57 4.23 -0.90
C VAL A 39 -8.76 4.93 -1.56
N ARG A 40 -8.73 5.11 -2.88
CA ARG A 40 -9.92 5.53 -3.64
C ARG A 40 -11.01 4.47 -3.56
N ASP A 41 -12.26 4.94 -3.62
CA ASP A 41 -13.47 4.13 -3.55
C ASP A 41 -14.04 4.04 -4.97
N ASP A 42 -15.22 4.61 -5.22
CA ASP A 42 -15.86 4.62 -6.55
C ASP A 42 -15.04 5.44 -7.58
N ASP A 43 -14.16 6.33 -7.10
CA ASP A 43 -13.23 7.15 -7.89
C ASP A 43 -11.94 6.42 -8.28
N TYR A 44 -11.87 5.10 -8.07
CA TYR A 44 -10.73 4.27 -8.51
C TYR A 44 -10.67 4.07 -10.03
N ILE A 45 -11.81 4.20 -10.73
CA ILE A 45 -11.88 4.10 -12.18
C ILE A 45 -11.01 5.16 -12.88
N GLY A 46 -10.48 4.85 -14.06
CA GLY A 46 -9.65 5.77 -14.86
C GLY A 46 -8.16 5.46 -14.85
N GLY A 47 -7.74 4.40 -14.15
CA GLY A 47 -6.37 3.95 -14.05
C GLY A 47 -5.85 4.02 -12.63
N HIS A 48 -4.72 3.39 -12.40
CA HIS A 48 -4.06 3.33 -11.10
C HIS A 48 -2.56 3.19 -11.30
N ILE A 49 -1.80 3.47 -10.23
CA ILE A 49 -0.36 3.29 -10.23
C ILE A 49 -0.06 1.80 -10.40
N LYS A 50 0.86 1.47 -11.32
CA LYS A 50 1.21 0.10 -11.66
C LYS A 50 1.67 -0.68 -10.42
N GLY A 51 1.06 -1.84 -10.18
CA GLY A 51 1.35 -2.69 -9.03
C GLY A 51 0.85 -2.14 -7.68
N SER A 52 0.02 -1.09 -7.67
CA SER A 52 -0.62 -0.64 -6.43
C SER A 52 -1.71 -1.62 -5.96
N GLN A 53 -1.93 -1.67 -4.65
CA GLN A 53 -3.04 -2.39 -4.06
C GLN A 53 -4.17 -1.41 -3.75
N ASN A 54 -5.35 -1.64 -4.31
CA ASN A 54 -6.54 -0.86 -3.95
C ASN A 54 -7.13 -1.38 -2.63
N VAL A 55 -7.23 -0.49 -1.65
CA VAL A 55 -7.87 -0.74 -0.35
C VAL A 55 -8.84 0.42 -0.07
N PRO A 56 -10.09 0.34 -0.54
CA PRO A 56 -11.04 1.44 -0.46
C PRO A 56 -11.20 2.00 0.95
N SER A 57 -11.29 3.33 1.07
CA SER A 57 -11.35 4.00 2.36
C SER A 57 -12.54 3.56 3.23
N ARG A 58 -13.66 3.17 2.60
CA ARG A 58 -14.86 2.67 3.29
C ARG A 58 -14.64 1.34 4.04
N THR A 59 -13.72 0.50 3.56
CA THR A 59 -13.42 -0.81 4.16
C THR A 59 -12.09 -0.84 4.90
N LEU A 60 -11.30 0.24 4.80
CA LEU A 60 -9.95 0.31 5.31
C LEU A 60 -9.86 -0.07 6.80
N ASP A 61 -10.71 0.47 7.67
CA ASP A 61 -10.62 0.23 9.12
C ASP A 61 -10.70 -1.26 9.48
N ALA A 62 -11.55 -2.03 8.78
CA ALA A 62 -11.65 -3.47 8.96
C ALA A 62 -10.44 -4.22 8.39
N MET A 63 -9.84 -3.68 7.33
CA MET A 63 -8.70 -4.28 6.63
C MET A 63 -7.34 -3.94 7.23
N LEU A 64 -7.22 -2.90 8.05
CA LEU A 64 -5.95 -2.41 8.59
C LEU A 64 -5.09 -3.51 9.25
N PRO A 65 -5.62 -4.40 10.12
CA PRO A 65 -4.79 -5.44 10.73
C PRO A 65 -4.23 -6.42 9.69
N THR A 66 -5.00 -6.73 8.66
CA THR A 66 -4.57 -7.59 7.55
C THR A 66 -3.53 -6.87 6.69
N LEU A 67 -3.78 -5.60 6.35
CA LEU A 67 -2.89 -4.79 5.55
C LEU A 67 -1.52 -4.61 6.23
N VAL A 68 -1.49 -4.38 7.55
CA VAL A 68 -0.23 -4.27 8.31
C VAL A 68 0.59 -5.56 8.22
N ARG A 69 -0.05 -6.74 8.33
CA ARG A 69 0.65 -8.03 8.18
C ARG A 69 1.13 -8.28 6.76
N GLN A 70 0.32 -7.93 5.76
CA GLN A 70 0.68 -8.08 4.35
C GLN A 70 1.87 -7.21 3.94
N LEU A 71 2.05 -6.06 4.59
CA LEU A 71 3.08 -5.08 4.26
C LEU A 71 4.24 -5.09 5.26
N GLN A 72 4.30 -6.04 6.20
CA GLN A 72 5.29 -6.02 7.29
C GLN A 72 6.74 -6.14 6.80
N ASP A 73 6.95 -6.77 5.64
CA ASP A 73 8.22 -6.96 4.96
C ASP A 73 8.62 -5.76 4.08
N LYS A 74 7.74 -4.76 3.94
CA LYS A 74 7.99 -3.58 3.11
C LYS A 74 8.70 -2.50 3.92
N GLU A 75 9.78 -1.96 3.37
CA GLU A 75 10.50 -0.83 3.96
C GLU A 75 9.76 0.49 3.74
N THR A 76 9.09 0.63 2.59
CA THR A 76 8.40 1.86 2.19
C THR A 76 6.96 1.56 1.80
N VAL A 77 6.01 2.23 2.44
CA VAL A 77 4.57 2.16 2.12
C VAL A 77 4.08 3.56 1.76
N VAL A 78 3.47 3.70 0.59
CA VAL A 78 2.95 4.98 0.10
C VAL A 78 1.44 4.92 0.00
N PHE A 79 0.74 5.76 0.75
CA PHE A 79 -0.70 5.90 0.66
C PHE A 79 -1.09 7.04 -0.27
N HIS A 80 -2.18 6.86 -0.98
CA HIS A 80 -2.79 7.95 -1.74
C HIS A 80 -4.30 7.77 -1.89
N CYS A 81 -4.99 8.85 -2.25
CA CYS A 81 -6.32 8.77 -2.82
C CYS A 81 -6.34 9.53 -4.15
N ALA A 82 -7.47 10.09 -4.57
CA ALA A 82 -7.51 10.96 -5.74
C ALA A 82 -6.67 12.23 -5.57
N LEU A 83 -6.84 12.94 -4.45
CA LEU A 83 -6.18 14.23 -4.19
C LEU A 83 -5.15 14.19 -3.05
N SER A 84 -5.15 13.13 -2.25
CA SER A 84 -4.31 12.98 -1.04
C SER A 84 -4.42 14.14 -0.02
N GLN A 85 -5.63 14.70 0.13
CA GLN A 85 -5.91 15.77 1.09
C GLN A 85 -6.53 15.27 2.40
N GLN A 86 -7.41 14.28 2.32
CA GLN A 86 -8.13 13.73 3.49
C GLN A 86 -7.99 12.21 3.60
N ARG A 87 -8.57 11.44 2.66
CA ARG A 87 -8.55 9.95 2.68
C ARG A 87 -7.13 9.38 2.73
N GLY A 88 -6.23 9.82 1.85
CA GLY A 88 -4.82 9.37 1.82
C GLY A 88 -4.07 9.61 3.13
N PRO A 89 -3.97 10.86 3.63
CA PRO A 89 -3.35 11.15 4.93
C PRO A 89 -4.02 10.43 6.11
N GLY A 90 -5.34 10.35 6.12
CA GLY A 90 -6.09 9.64 7.15
C GLY A 90 -5.80 8.14 7.16
N ALA A 91 -5.65 7.53 5.99
CA ALA A 91 -5.29 6.12 5.83
C ALA A 91 -3.87 5.84 6.35
N ALA A 92 -2.90 6.64 5.92
CA ALA A 92 -1.51 6.53 6.39
C ALA A 92 -1.42 6.61 7.92
N LEU A 93 -2.12 7.58 8.53
CA LEU A 93 -2.09 7.75 9.98
C LEU A 93 -2.74 6.58 10.73
N ARG A 94 -3.87 6.05 10.23
CA ARG A 94 -4.50 4.87 10.82
C ARG A 94 -3.63 3.62 10.68
N TYR A 95 -2.96 3.47 9.54
CA TYR A 95 -2.00 2.38 9.30
C TYR A 95 -0.82 2.43 10.28
N ILE A 96 -0.19 3.60 10.46
CA ILE A 96 0.90 3.78 11.43
C ILE A 96 0.45 3.37 12.84
N ARG A 97 -0.73 3.83 13.27
CA ARG A 97 -1.28 3.51 14.59
C ARG A 97 -1.58 2.02 14.77
N GLU A 98 -2.16 1.37 13.76
CA GLU A 98 -2.42 -0.08 13.84
C GLU A 98 -1.12 -0.88 13.83
N ARG A 99 -0.11 -0.46 13.06
CA ARG A 99 1.23 -1.06 13.08
C ARG A 99 1.88 -0.93 14.45
N GLU A 100 1.88 0.26 15.05
CA GLU A 100 2.39 0.48 16.41
C GLU A 100 1.66 -0.42 17.43
N ARG A 101 0.33 -0.53 17.32
CA ARG A 101 -0.49 -1.39 18.19
C ARG A 101 -0.15 -2.87 18.03
N LEU A 102 0.03 -3.35 16.80
CA LEU A 102 0.35 -4.76 16.54
C LEU A 102 1.79 -5.10 16.96
N LEU A 103 2.75 -4.18 16.79
CA LEU A 103 4.12 -4.34 17.28
C LEU A 103 4.15 -4.40 18.81
N ALA A 104 3.48 -3.45 19.48
CA ALA A 104 3.40 -3.43 20.95
C ALA A 104 2.71 -4.66 21.56
N SER A 105 1.89 -5.37 20.78
CA SER A 105 1.24 -6.61 21.22
C SER A 105 1.98 -7.88 20.82
N GLY A 106 3.15 -7.78 20.18
CA GLY A 106 3.95 -8.93 19.71
C GLY A 106 3.25 -9.75 18.61
N LYS A 107 2.28 -9.15 17.89
CA LYS A 107 1.48 -9.84 16.87
C LYS A 107 2.05 -9.75 15.46
N LEU A 108 3.13 -8.99 15.27
CA LEU A 108 3.86 -8.84 14.01
C LEU A 108 5.18 -9.63 13.99
N ASP A 109 5.73 -9.99 15.16
CA ASP A 109 6.93 -10.80 15.26
C ASP A 109 6.54 -12.28 15.22
N GLY A 110 6.43 -12.81 14.00
CA GLY A 110 6.14 -14.22 13.75
C GLY A 110 7.30 -15.13 14.10
N GLU A 111 7.57 -15.37 15.38
CA GLU A 111 7.66 -16.77 15.78
C GLU A 111 6.22 -17.25 15.91
N SER A 112 5.81 -18.10 14.96
CA SER A 112 4.56 -18.82 15.05
C SER A 112 4.58 -19.66 16.33
N SER A 113 4.09 -19.07 17.42
CA SER A 113 3.53 -19.84 18.52
C SER A 113 2.50 -20.75 17.88
N LYS A 114 2.87 -22.04 17.80
CA LYS A 114 1.98 -23.18 17.60
C LYS A 114 0.89 -23.12 18.66
N ALA A 115 -0.07 -22.23 18.48
CA ALA A 115 -1.30 -22.19 19.24
C ALA A 115 -2.10 -23.39 18.75
N ARG A 116 -1.99 -24.46 19.52
CA ARG A 116 -2.77 -25.70 19.41
C ARG A 116 -4.23 -25.34 19.19
N ILE A 117 -4.72 -25.51 17.97
CA ILE A 117 -6.14 -25.71 17.74
C ILE A 117 -6.30 -27.23 17.71
N ASP A 118 -6.58 -27.80 18.87
CA ASP A 118 -7.26 -29.09 18.95
C ASP A 118 -8.65 -28.90 18.33
N GLY A 119 -8.93 -29.65 17.27
CA GLY A 119 -10.31 -29.86 16.82
C GLY A 119 -10.57 -29.61 15.34
N LYS A 120 -10.53 -30.73 14.60
CA LYS A 120 -11.44 -31.10 13.50
C LYS A 120 -11.18 -30.50 12.10
N GLU A 121 -10.41 -31.31 11.37
CA GLU A 121 -10.60 -31.73 9.98
C GLU A 121 -11.79 -31.12 9.20
N ASP A 122 -11.50 -30.28 8.20
CA ASP A 122 -11.95 -30.55 6.84
C ASP A 122 -10.93 -29.99 5.83
N ARG A 123 -10.76 -30.71 4.72
CA ARG A 123 -9.67 -30.61 3.75
C ARG A 123 -9.96 -29.56 2.69
N THR A 124 -9.02 -28.66 2.43
CA THR A 124 -8.52 -28.35 1.07
C THR A 124 -7.22 -27.55 1.21
N ALA A 125 -6.10 -28.26 1.05
CA ALA A 125 -4.76 -27.72 1.16
C ALA A 125 -4.26 -27.31 -0.24
N ALA A 126 -4.10 -26.01 -0.43
CA ALA A 126 -3.11 -25.43 -1.34
C ALA A 126 -2.65 -24.08 -0.77
N GLU A 127 -2.29 -24.07 0.51
CA GLU A 127 -1.52 -22.95 1.05
C GLU A 127 -0.07 -23.16 0.61
N VAL A 128 0.32 -22.43 -0.44
CA VAL A 128 1.74 -22.17 -0.70
C VAL A 128 2.23 -21.40 0.52
N GLY A 129 3.02 -22.06 1.36
CA GLY A 129 3.69 -21.42 2.48
C GLY A 129 4.62 -20.35 1.95
N VAL A 130 4.14 -19.12 1.86
CA VAL A 130 4.99 -17.95 1.74
C VAL A 130 5.65 -17.84 3.10
N GLU A 131 6.93 -18.20 3.20
CA GLU A 131 7.75 -17.80 4.35
C GLU A 131 7.53 -16.30 4.54
N GLN A 132 6.87 -15.93 5.64
CA GLN A 132 6.65 -14.53 5.95
C GLN A 132 8.02 -13.95 6.26
N ALA A 133 8.52 -13.11 5.36
CA ALA A 133 9.75 -12.37 5.58
C ALA A 133 9.65 -11.61 6.92
N PRO A 134 10.75 -11.51 7.68
CA PRO A 134 10.74 -10.86 8.99
C PRO A 134 10.24 -9.42 8.86
N ALA A 135 9.45 -8.98 9.84
CA ALA A 135 8.95 -7.62 9.87
C ALA A 135 10.13 -6.63 9.93
N VAL A 136 10.10 -5.60 9.09
CA VAL A 136 11.11 -4.53 9.12
C VAL A 136 10.90 -3.70 10.39
N ALA A 137 11.97 -3.47 11.16
CA ALA A 137 11.89 -2.72 12.43
C ALA A 137 11.35 -1.29 12.22
N GLU A 138 11.90 -0.58 11.23
CA GLU A 138 11.50 0.78 10.87
C GLU A 138 10.92 0.80 9.45
N GLN A 139 9.66 1.21 9.31
CA GLN A 139 8.96 1.28 8.03
C GLN A 139 8.60 2.73 7.73
N LYS A 140 8.98 3.22 6.56
CA LYS A 140 8.70 4.57 6.09
C LYS A 140 7.30 4.62 5.47
N VAL A 141 6.46 5.51 5.99
CA VAL A 141 5.09 5.70 5.49
C VAL A 141 4.97 7.08 4.89
N TYR A 142 4.67 7.15 3.60
CA TYR A 142 4.51 8.39 2.84
C TYR A 142 3.06 8.59 2.39
N VAL A 143 2.71 9.84 2.12
CA VAL A 143 1.53 10.21 1.34
C VAL A 143 1.95 10.74 -0.02
N LEU A 144 1.39 10.22 -1.12
CA LEU A 144 1.63 10.76 -2.46
C LEU A 144 1.03 12.16 -2.61
N ASP A 145 1.86 13.13 -2.97
CA ASP A 145 1.41 14.49 -3.23
C ASP A 145 0.50 14.58 -4.45
N ARG A 146 -0.55 15.40 -4.31
CA ARG A 146 -1.61 15.61 -5.30
C ARG A 146 -2.40 14.34 -5.67
N GLY A 147 -2.13 13.21 -5.01
CA GLY A 147 -2.81 11.93 -5.23
C GLY A 147 -2.73 11.44 -6.67
N PHE A 148 -3.67 10.57 -7.04
CA PHE A 148 -3.72 10.03 -8.40
C PHE A 148 -4.03 11.10 -9.46
N VAL A 149 -4.77 12.16 -9.10
CA VAL A 149 -5.06 13.29 -10.01
C VAL A 149 -3.77 13.94 -10.49
N GLY A 150 -2.85 14.26 -9.56
CA GLY A 150 -1.56 14.82 -9.93
C GLY A 150 -0.59 13.81 -10.54
N TRP A 151 -0.72 12.52 -10.18
CA TRP A 151 0.06 11.45 -10.81
C TRP A 151 -0.26 11.32 -12.29
N GLN A 152 -1.54 11.20 -12.63
CA GLN A 152 -1.96 10.91 -13.99
C GLN A 152 -1.69 12.07 -14.97
N GLU A 153 -1.65 13.32 -14.49
CA GLU A 153 -1.22 14.48 -15.28
C GLU A 153 0.18 14.31 -15.88
N VAL A 154 1.07 13.60 -15.17
CA VAL A 154 2.48 13.45 -15.55
C VAL A 154 2.78 12.05 -16.10
N TYR A 155 2.24 11.00 -15.45
CA TYR A 155 2.58 9.61 -15.73
C TYR A 155 1.39 8.78 -16.20
N GLY A 156 0.22 9.38 -16.45
CA GLY A 156 -0.98 8.65 -16.84
C GLY A 156 -0.78 7.79 -18.10
N THR A 157 -0.08 8.34 -19.10
CA THR A 157 0.20 7.64 -20.37
C THR A 157 1.44 6.74 -20.33
N ASP A 158 2.20 6.72 -19.23
CA ASP A 158 3.38 5.86 -19.09
C ASP A 158 2.97 4.50 -18.54
N GLU A 159 2.84 3.50 -19.42
CA GLU A 159 2.43 2.13 -19.10
C GLU A 159 3.41 1.35 -18.19
N ARG A 160 4.62 1.90 -17.98
CA ARG A 160 5.57 1.37 -16.98
C ARG A 160 5.17 1.78 -15.57
N LEU A 161 4.33 2.79 -15.42
CA LEU A 161 4.02 3.44 -14.15
C LEU A 161 2.52 3.51 -13.86
N THR A 162 1.67 3.42 -14.89
CA THR A 162 0.21 3.49 -14.75
C THR A 162 -0.44 2.32 -15.51
N GLU A 163 -1.38 1.64 -14.84
CA GLU A 163 -2.16 0.53 -15.40
C GLU A 163 -3.62 0.92 -15.58
N GLY A 164 -4.25 0.42 -16.65
CA GLY A 164 -5.66 0.66 -16.94
C GLY A 164 -6.05 2.13 -17.16
N TYR A 165 -5.09 2.96 -17.57
CA TYR A 165 -5.34 4.39 -17.79
C TYR A 165 -6.36 4.63 -18.90
N ARG A 166 -7.36 5.49 -18.61
CA ARG A 166 -8.38 5.89 -19.57
C ARG A 166 -8.37 7.39 -19.71
N LYS A 167 -7.63 7.88 -20.71
CA LYS A 167 -7.40 9.32 -20.92
C LYS A 167 -8.70 10.13 -20.95
N GLU A 168 -9.76 9.57 -21.56
CA GLU A 168 -11.07 10.21 -21.72
C GLU A 168 -11.72 10.57 -20.38
N LEU A 169 -11.45 9.79 -19.32
CA LEU A 169 -11.99 10.06 -17.98
C LEU A 169 -11.30 11.24 -17.27
N TRP A 170 -10.20 11.76 -17.83
CA TRP A 170 -9.40 12.83 -17.23
C TRP A 170 -9.32 14.10 -18.09
N GLN A 171 -9.86 14.09 -19.32
CA GLN A 171 -9.76 15.21 -20.26
C GLN A 171 -10.43 16.49 -19.73
N ASP A 172 -11.56 16.36 -19.05
CA ASP A 172 -12.32 17.48 -18.51
C ASP A 172 -11.87 17.88 -17.09
N GLY A 173 -10.80 17.26 -16.59
CA GLY A 173 -10.30 17.45 -15.23
C GLY A 173 -10.94 16.50 -14.22
N TYR A 174 -10.58 16.68 -12.95
CA TYR A 174 -11.12 15.91 -11.83
C TYR A 174 -12.17 16.75 -11.10
N TYR A 175 -13.42 16.29 -11.12
CA TYR A 175 -14.57 16.92 -10.47
C TYR A 175 -14.88 16.31 -9.10
#